data_AF-A0A545AZ94-F1
#
_entry.id   AF-A0A545AZ94-F1
#
_cell.length_a   1.000
_cell.length_b   1.000
_cell.length_c   1.000
_cell.angle_alpha   90.00
_cell.angle_beta   90.00
_cell.angle_gamma   90.00
#
_symmetry.space_group_name_H-M   'P 1'
#
loop_
_entity.id
_entity.type
_entity.pdbx_description
1 polymer ?
#
loop_
_entity_poly.entity_id
_entity_poly.type
_entity_poly.pdbx_seq_one_letter_code
_entity_poly.pdbx_strand_id
1 'polypeptide(L)'
;MQNRWARVGVVVAVLVAVNFGARIVLRIASGASEDAELRTGIVTLAAMGVVIAVASFLTARRYLPAITSGDLFFDVVVTSLLVTLVGPFVSGGTPFVDGPGQWLIQILVCVGVLLVGAALGAFLAIALGLDPKSRAWGAYANQVKLPANAKRPGKARTKPVKR
;
A
#
# COMPACT_ATOMS: atom_id res chain seq x y z
N MET A 1 -11.76 14.74 4.44
CA MET A 1 -11.50 14.08 3.14
C MET A 1 -10.22 14.55 2.46
N GLN A 2 -9.76 15.81 2.67
CA GLN A 2 -8.52 16.35 2.07
C GLN A 2 -7.25 15.51 2.27
N ASN A 3 -7.05 14.88 3.43
CA ASN A 3 -5.83 14.11 3.69
C ASN A 3 -5.73 12.78 2.91
N ARG A 4 -6.83 12.29 2.30
CA ARG A 4 -6.81 11.04 1.52
C ARG A 4 -6.06 11.21 0.22
N TRP A 5 -6.39 12.26 -0.54
CA TRP A 5 -5.74 12.59 -1.80
C TRP A 5 -4.28 12.98 -1.63
N ALA A 6 -3.94 13.66 -0.54
CA ALA A 6 -2.55 13.96 -0.21
C ALA A 6 -1.74 12.66 -0.03
N ARG A 7 -2.31 11.65 0.61
CA ARG A 7 -1.64 10.37 0.83
C ARG A 7 -1.41 9.58 -0.45
N VAL A 8 -2.45 9.45 -1.28
CA VAL A 8 -2.38 8.85 -2.62
C VAL A 8 -1.31 9.56 -3.44
N GLY A 9 -1.35 10.89 -3.47
CA GLY A 9 -0.35 11.72 -4.15
C GLY A 9 1.08 11.46 -3.68
N VAL A 10 1.32 11.31 -2.38
CA VAL A 10 2.66 10.98 -1.84
C VAL A 10 3.11 9.59 -2.27
N VAL A 11 2.25 8.57 -2.22
CA VAL A 11 2.63 7.20 -2.61
C VAL A 11 3.00 7.15 -4.09
N VAL A 12 2.16 7.73 -4.95
CA VAL A 12 2.42 7.86 -6.39
C VAL A 12 3.72 8.63 -6.62
N ALA A 13 3.92 9.78 -5.95
CA ALA A 13 5.12 10.58 -6.11
C ALA A 13 6.40 9.81 -5.72
N VAL A 14 6.38 9.04 -4.63
CA VAL A 14 7.51 8.21 -4.20
C VAL A 14 7.79 7.10 -5.22
N LEU A 15 6.77 6.38 -5.69
CA LEU A 15 6.93 5.31 -6.69
C LEU A 15 7.52 5.84 -7.99
N VAL A 16 7.01 6.96 -8.48
CA VAL A 16 7.49 7.62 -9.70
C VAL A 16 8.92 8.13 -9.51
N ALA A 17 9.23 8.74 -8.37
CA ALA A 17 10.57 9.23 -8.07
C ALA A 17 11.60 8.09 -8.03
N VAL A 18 11.26 6.95 -7.41
CA VAL A 18 12.13 5.75 -7.39
C VAL A 18 12.39 5.25 -8.81
N ASN A 19 11.36 5.18 -9.65
CA ASN A 19 11.52 4.72 -11.02
C ASN A 19 12.38 5.68 -11.85
N PHE A 20 12.09 6.98 -11.81
CA PHE A 20 12.78 7.99 -12.60
C PHE A 20 14.23 8.18 -12.15
N GLY A 21 14.47 8.16 -10.83
CA GLY A 21 15.83 8.24 -10.28
C GLY A 21 16.72 7.14 -10.83
N ALA A 22 16.23 5.90 -10.88
CA ALA A 22 16.99 4.81 -11.45
C ALA A 22 17.23 4.93 -12.96
N ARG A 23 16.24 5.43 -13.72
CA ARG A 23 16.42 5.72 -15.15
C ARG A 23 17.46 6.81 -15.40
N ILE A 24 17.48 7.84 -14.56
CA ILE A 24 18.49 8.91 -14.62
C ILE A 24 19.88 8.35 -14.31
N VAL A 25 20.00 7.53 -13.28
CA VAL A 25 21.27 6.85 -12.94
C VAL A 25 21.76 6.01 -14.11
N LEU A 26 20.89 5.23 -14.74
CA LEU A 26 21.25 4.41 -15.90
C LEU A 26 21.67 5.28 -17.10
N ARG A 27 20.96 6.39 -17.34
CA ARG A 27 21.28 7.33 -18.42
C ARG A 27 22.63 8.02 -18.22
N ILE A 28 22.97 8.40 -16.99
CA ILE A 28 24.27 9.02 -16.66
C ILE A 28 25.39 7.97 -16.71
N ALA A 29 25.09 6.72 -16.37
CA ALA A 29 26.01 5.60 -16.49
C ALA A 29 26.20 5.09 -17.93
N SER A 30 25.88 5.91 -18.95
CA SER A 30 25.95 5.61 -20.39
C SER A 30 27.28 4.94 -20.75
N GLY A 31 27.26 3.61 -20.86
CA GLY A 31 28.44 2.73 -20.90
C GLY A 31 28.26 1.40 -20.16
N ALA A 32 27.15 1.22 -19.44
CA ALA A 32 26.84 -0.03 -18.76
C ALA A 32 26.43 -1.15 -19.76
N SER A 33 26.89 -2.37 -19.52
CA SER A 33 26.56 -3.56 -20.32
C SER A 33 25.05 -3.88 -20.31
N GLU A 34 24.56 -4.66 -21.27
CA GLU A 34 23.15 -5.12 -21.32
C GLU A 34 22.68 -5.75 -19.99
N ASP A 35 23.59 -6.45 -19.30
CA ASP A 35 23.34 -7.01 -17.96
C ASP A 35 22.97 -5.95 -16.91
N ALA A 36 23.58 -4.76 -16.97
CA ALA A 36 23.33 -3.68 -16.03
C ALA A 36 21.96 -3.04 -16.26
N GLU A 37 21.51 -2.95 -17.51
CA GLU A 37 20.19 -2.44 -17.87
C GLU A 37 19.09 -3.39 -17.36
N LEU A 38 19.23 -4.70 -17.65
CA LEU A 38 18.28 -5.71 -17.17
C LEU A 38 18.22 -5.75 -15.63
N ARG A 39 19.39 -5.75 -14.97
CA ARG A 39 19.47 -5.76 -13.50
C ARG A 39 18.84 -4.51 -12.89
N THR A 40 19.05 -3.35 -13.50
CA THR A 40 18.44 -2.09 -13.02
C THR A 40 16.92 -2.11 -13.18
N GLY A 41 16.41 -2.63 -14.30
CA GLY A 41 14.97 -2.85 -14.50
C GLY A 41 14.36 -3.76 -13.43
N ILE A 42 15.02 -4.88 -13.12
CA ILE A 42 14.55 -5.81 -12.08
C ILE A 42 14.59 -5.16 -10.69
N VAL A 43 15.70 -4.50 -10.35
CA VAL A 43 15.88 -3.84 -9.03
C VAL A 43 14.84 -2.74 -8.82
N THR A 44 14.54 -1.96 -9.87
CA THR A 44 13.52 -0.89 -9.78
C THR A 44 12.12 -1.43 -9.64
N LEU A 45 11.76 -2.47 -10.40
CA LEU A 45 10.49 -3.18 -10.23
C LEU A 45 10.35 -3.73 -8.81
N ALA A 46 11.41 -4.38 -8.29
CA ALA A 46 11.42 -4.89 -6.93
C ALA A 46 11.27 -3.76 -5.89
N ALA A 47 11.99 -2.65 -6.06
CA ALA A 47 11.90 -1.49 -5.17
C ALA A 47 10.49 -0.88 -5.16
N MET A 48 9.86 -0.73 -6.34
CA MET A 48 8.46 -0.28 -6.44
C MET A 48 7.51 -1.25 -5.73
N GLY A 49 7.70 -2.55 -5.91
CA GLY A 49 6.94 -3.60 -5.21
C GLY A 49 7.06 -3.51 -3.69
N VAL A 50 8.26 -3.22 -3.17
CA VAL A 50 8.49 -3.01 -1.73
C VAL A 50 7.80 -1.74 -1.24
N VAL A 51 7.92 -0.63 -1.97
CA VAL A 51 7.29 0.65 -1.61
C VAL A 51 5.77 0.49 -1.48
N ILE A 52 5.11 -0.12 -2.47
CA ILE A 52 3.67 -0.32 -2.43
C ILE A 52 3.27 -1.35 -1.35
N ALA A 53 4.10 -2.36 -1.08
CA ALA A 53 3.87 -3.31 0.01
C ALA A 53 3.89 -2.62 1.37
N VAL A 54 4.88 -1.76 1.63
CA VAL A 54 4.96 -0.97 2.87
C VAL A 54 3.78 0.01 2.96
N ALA A 55 3.44 0.71 1.88
CA ALA A 55 2.31 1.62 1.85
C ALA A 55 0.98 0.89 2.14
N SER A 56 0.77 -0.27 1.51
CA SER A 56 -0.37 -1.16 1.73
C SER A 56 -0.43 -1.64 3.19
N PHE A 57 0.68 -2.14 3.72
CA PHE A 57 0.80 -2.59 5.11
C PHE A 57 0.44 -1.47 6.10
N LEU A 58 1.01 -0.28 5.94
CA LEU A 58 0.73 0.86 6.81
C LEU A 58 -0.73 1.32 6.70
N THR A 59 -1.34 1.19 5.52
CA THR A 59 -2.76 1.50 5.33
C THR A 59 -3.66 0.48 6.02
N ALA A 60 -3.40 -0.80 5.79
CA ALA A 60 -4.17 -1.91 6.34
C ALA A 60 -4.17 -1.90 7.88
N ARG A 61 -3.10 -1.40 8.50
CA ARG A 61 -3.04 -1.21 9.96
C ARG A 61 -3.96 -0.11 10.50
N ARG A 62 -4.25 0.91 9.70
CA ARG A 62 -4.92 2.15 10.17
C ARG A 62 -6.36 2.28 9.72
N TYR A 63 -6.73 1.68 8.58
CA TYR A 63 -8.03 1.92 7.94
C TYR A 63 -8.71 0.61 7.53
N LEU A 64 -10.05 0.62 7.45
CA LEU A 64 -10.80 -0.55 7.02
C LEU A 64 -10.47 -0.91 5.56
N PRO A 65 -10.37 -2.22 5.23
CA PRO A 65 -9.98 -2.69 3.91
C PRO A 65 -10.93 -2.23 2.79
N ALA A 66 -12.22 -2.07 3.07
CA ALA A 66 -13.22 -1.65 2.07
C ALA A 66 -13.05 -0.21 1.55
N ILE A 67 -12.49 0.70 2.36
CA ILE A 67 -12.24 2.09 1.96
C ILE A 67 -10.87 2.22 1.28
N THR A 68 -9.95 1.35 1.67
CA THR A 68 -8.55 1.36 1.26
C THR A 68 -8.32 0.79 -0.15
N SER A 69 -9.13 -0.18 -0.56
CA SER A 69 -8.97 -0.87 -1.85
C SER A 69 -9.10 0.07 -3.06
N GLY A 70 -10.01 1.04 -2.99
CA GLY A 70 -10.20 2.03 -4.06
C GLY A 70 -9.01 3.00 -4.19
N ASP A 71 -8.45 3.47 -3.08
CA ASP A 71 -7.30 4.38 -3.08
C ASP A 71 -6.05 3.66 -3.61
N LEU A 72 -5.83 2.41 -3.21
CA LEU A 72 -4.73 1.59 -3.74
C LEU A 72 -4.87 1.29 -5.24
N PHE A 73 -6.09 1.04 -5.71
CA PHE A 73 -6.33 0.85 -7.14
C PHE A 73 -5.93 2.09 -7.93
N PHE A 74 -6.26 3.28 -7.43
CA PHE A 74 -5.81 4.54 -8.02
C PHE A 74 -4.29 4.68 -7.99
N ASP A 75 -3.64 4.37 -6.87
CA ASP A 75 -2.16 4.41 -6.77
C ASP A 75 -1.51 3.52 -7.83
N VAL A 76 -2.00 2.28 -7.99
CA VAL A 76 -1.50 1.31 -8.97
C VAL A 76 -1.68 1.84 -10.39
N VAL A 77 -2.90 2.22 -10.77
CA VAL A 77 -3.22 2.64 -12.14
C VAL A 77 -2.46 3.91 -12.51
N VAL A 78 -2.49 4.93 -11.65
CA VAL A 78 -1.83 6.22 -11.91
C VAL A 78 -0.33 6.04 -11.99
N THR A 79 0.27 5.31 -11.04
CA THR A 79 1.72 5.04 -11.06
C THR A 79 2.13 4.28 -12.31
N SER A 80 1.41 3.21 -12.68
CA SER A 80 1.72 2.44 -13.88
C SER A 80 1.64 3.31 -15.13
N LEU A 81 0.62 4.18 -15.24
CA LEU A 81 0.48 5.08 -16.38
C LEU A 81 1.64 6.08 -16.47
N LEU A 82 2.01 6.73 -15.35
CA LEU A 82 3.13 7.68 -15.33
C LEU A 82 4.45 6.98 -15.66
N VAL A 83 4.71 5.81 -15.09
CA VAL A 83 5.97 5.10 -15.28
C VAL A 83 6.14 4.63 -16.73
N THR A 84 5.09 4.15 -17.39
CA THR A 84 5.20 3.65 -18.76
C THR A 84 5.10 4.73 -19.82
N LEU A 85 4.35 5.81 -19.59
CA LEU A 85 4.24 6.93 -20.54
C LEU A 85 5.37 7.94 -20.37
N VAL A 86 5.65 8.37 -19.14
CA VAL A 86 6.61 9.44 -18.87
C VAL A 86 8.02 8.89 -18.69
N GLY A 87 8.14 7.68 -18.15
CA GLY A 87 9.44 7.05 -17.91
C GLY A 87 10.37 7.01 -19.13
N PRO A 88 9.91 6.61 -20.34
CA PRO A 88 10.77 6.55 -21.53
C PRO A 88 11.44 7.88 -21.87
N PHE A 89 10.73 9.00 -21.68
CA PHE A 89 11.27 10.35 -21.92
C PHE A 89 12.40 10.70 -20.95
N VAL A 90 12.35 10.22 -19.70
CA VAL A 90 13.39 10.43 -18.69
C VAL A 90 14.70 9.74 -19.11
N SER A 91 14.60 8.53 -19.66
CA SER A 91 15.73 7.78 -20.22
C SER A 91 16.21 8.30 -21.58
N GLY A 92 15.46 9.22 -22.23
CA GLY A 92 15.82 9.79 -23.53
C GLY A 92 15.28 9.02 -24.74
N GLY A 93 14.39 8.05 -24.52
CA GLY A 93 13.66 7.35 -25.58
C GLY A 93 12.23 7.88 -25.76
N THR A 94 11.47 7.26 -26.66
CA THR A 94 10.04 7.53 -26.82
C THR A 94 9.20 6.35 -26.32
N PRO A 95 8.00 6.59 -25.79
CA PRO A 95 7.04 5.51 -25.63
C PRO A 95 6.74 4.96 -27.04
N PHE A 96 6.59 3.64 -27.16
CA PHE A 96 6.29 2.92 -28.42
C PHE A 96 7.44 2.65 -29.40
N VAL A 97 8.72 2.82 -29.03
CA VAL A 97 9.85 2.41 -29.90
C VAL A 97 9.74 0.93 -30.31
N ASP A 98 9.41 0.05 -29.37
CA ASP A 98 9.28 -1.39 -29.60
C ASP A 98 7.85 -1.81 -30.01
N GLY A 99 7.02 -0.83 -30.37
CA GLY A 99 5.62 -1.03 -30.75
C GLY A 99 4.62 -1.05 -29.59
N PRO A 100 3.31 -0.95 -29.91
CA PRO A 100 2.24 -0.84 -28.90
C PRO A 100 2.04 -2.12 -28.08
N GLY A 101 2.38 -3.28 -28.64
CA GLY A 101 2.28 -4.56 -27.94
C GLY A 101 3.25 -4.65 -26.76
N GLN A 102 4.50 -4.21 -26.94
CA GLN A 102 5.48 -4.19 -25.85
C GLN A 102 5.11 -3.21 -24.75
N TRP A 103 4.56 -2.05 -25.11
CA TRP A 103 4.05 -1.10 -24.13
C TRP A 103 2.91 -1.68 -23.27
N LEU A 104 1.98 -2.42 -23.87
CA LEU A 104 0.92 -3.11 -23.12
C LEU A 104 1.49 -4.16 -22.15
N ILE A 105 2.46 -4.95 -22.59
CA ILE A 105 3.15 -5.93 -21.73
C ILE A 105 3.83 -5.21 -20.56
N GLN A 106 4.52 -4.11 -20.83
CA GLN A 106 5.20 -3.33 -19.79
C GLN A 106 4.22 -2.75 -18.77
N ILE A 107 3.05 -2.26 -19.21
CA ILE A 107 1.97 -1.85 -18.32
C ILE A 107 1.49 -3.03 -17.48
N LEU A 108 1.19 -4.16 -18.09
CA LEU A 108 0.66 -5.34 -17.39
C LEU A 108 1.64 -5.87 -16.35
N VAL A 109 2.94 -5.90 -16.67
CA VAL A 109 4.00 -6.28 -15.73
C VAL A 109 4.08 -5.29 -14.57
N CYS A 110 4.05 -3.99 -14.85
CA CYS A 110 4.08 -2.96 -13.81
C CYS A 110 2.87 -3.05 -12.88
N VAL A 111 1.66 -3.15 -13.45
CA VAL A 111 0.42 -3.34 -12.70
C VAL A 111 0.48 -4.63 -11.88
N GLY A 112 0.95 -5.74 -12.47
CA GLY A 112 1.09 -7.02 -11.79
C GLY A 112 2.00 -6.95 -10.57
N VAL A 113 3.19 -6.35 -10.72
CA VAL A 113 4.13 -6.19 -9.59
C VAL A 113 3.54 -5.31 -8.50
N LEU A 114 2.88 -4.21 -8.85
CA LEU A 114 2.27 -3.32 -7.87
C LEU A 114 1.11 -3.99 -7.13
N LEU A 115 0.27 -4.76 -7.83
CA LEU A 115 -0.82 -5.54 -7.22
C LEU A 115 -0.29 -6.63 -6.29
N VAL A 116 0.74 -7.36 -6.70
CA VAL A 116 1.37 -8.39 -5.86
C VAL A 116 1.99 -7.76 -4.61
N GLY A 117 2.72 -6.66 -4.76
CA GLY A 117 3.28 -5.92 -3.61
C GLY A 117 2.18 -5.43 -2.67
N ALA A 118 1.12 -4.84 -3.21
CA ALA A 118 -0.02 -4.37 -2.44
C ALA A 118 -0.70 -5.52 -1.67
N ALA A 119 -0.94 -6.66 -2.32
CA ALA A 119 -1.52 -7.84 -1.72
C ALA A 119 -0.64 -8.40 -0.60
N LEU A 120 0.67 -8.52 -0.82
CA LEU A 120 1.63 -8.96 0.18
C LEU A 120 1.62 -8.06 1.42
N GLY A 121 1.63 -6.73 1.23
CA GLY A 121 1.54 -5.77 2.32
C GLY A 121 0.27 -5.91 3.15
N ALA A 122 -0.87 -6.13 2.49
CA ALA A 122 -2.15 -6.35 3.16
C ALA A 122 -2.16 -7.69 3.91
N PHE A 123 -1.69 -8.77 3.29
CA PHE A 123 -1.60 -10.08 3.92
C PHE A 123 -0.69 -10.07 5.15
N LEU A 124 0.42 -9.34 5.11
CA LEU A 124 1.31 -9.20 6.25
C LEU A 124 0.63 -8.49 7.44
N ALA A 125 -0.20 -7.48 7.17
CA ALA A 125 -0.98 -6.79 8.21
C ALA A 125 -2.03 -7.70 8.84
N ILE A 126 -2.68 -8.54 8.01
CA ILE A 126 -3.67 -9.54 8.46
C ILE A 126 -3.00 -10.63 9.29
N ALA A 127 -1.90 -11.21 8.79
CA ALA A 127 -1.15 -12.29 9.45
C ALA A 127 -0.62 -11.88 10.83
N LEU A 128 -0.21 -10.63 10.98
CA LEU A 128 0.23 -10.06 12.25
C LEU A 128 -0.92 -9.63 13.17
N GLY A 129 -2.19 -9.82 12.77
CA GLY A 129 -3.36 -9.51 13.59
C GLY A 129 -3.58 -8.01 13.83
N LEU A 130 -2.95 -7.16 13.02
CA LEU A 130 -3.00 -5.69 13.18
C LEU A 130 -4.22 -5.07 12.49
N ASP A 131 -4.98 -5.87 11.74
CA ASP A 131 -6.19 -5.46 11.04
C ASP A 131 -7.30 -5.05 12.05
N PRO A 132 -7.98 -3.91 11.86
CA PRO A 132 -9.05 -3.45 12.75
C PRO A 132 -10.13 -4.49 13.01
N LYS A 133 -10.39 -5.40 12.07
CA LYS A 133 -11.38 -6.47 12.19
C LYS A 133 -10.98 -7.52 13.23
N SER A 134 -9.71 -7.92 13.25
CA SER A 134 -9.15 -8.83 14.26
C SER A 134 -9.16 -8.19 15.65
N ARG A 135 -8.89 -6.88 15.74
CA ARG A 135 -8.98 -6.13 17.00
C ARG A 135 -10.42 -6.00 17.49
N ALA A 136 -11.38 -5.78 16.58
CA ALA A 136 -12.80 -5.74 16.92
C ALA A 136 -13.27 -7.09 17.48
N TRP A 137 -12.90 -8.21 16.85
CA TRP A 137 -13.23 -9.54 17.36
C TRP A 137 -12.54 -9.87 18.68
N GLY A 138 -11.29 -9.43 18.89
CA GLY A 138 -10.62 -9.52 20.19
C GLY A 138 -11.31 -8.72 21.29
N ALA A 139 -11.82 -7.53 20.98
CA ALA A 139 -12.60 -6.72 21.91
C ALA A 139 -13.93 -7.39 22.28
N TYR A 140 -14.65 -7.97 21.31
CA TYR A 140 -15.87 -8.76 21.58
C TYR A 140 -15.56 -10.01 22.42
N ALA A 141 -14.47 -10.73 22.13
CA ALA A 141 -14.06 -11.89 22.92
C ALA A 141 -13.72 -11.51 24.38
N ASN A 142 -13.12 -10.34 24.61
CA ASN A 142 -12.86 -9.82 25.96
C ASN A 142 -14.14 -9.35 26.67
N GLN A 143 -15.11 -8.79 25.95
CA GLN A 143 -16.42 -8.43 26.51
C GLN A 143 -17.26 -9.67 26.87
N VAL A 144 -17.17 -10.74 26.07
CA VAL A 144 -17.86 -12.01 26.34
C VAL A 144 -17.15 -12.81 27.44
N LYS A 145 -15.83 -12.66 27.62
CA LYS A 145 -15.07 -13.21 28.77
C LYS A 145 -15.28 -12.45 30.09
N LEU A 146 -16.04 -11.36 30.07
CA LEU A 146 -16.59 -10.74 31.28
C LEU A 146 -17.99 -11.31 31.61
N PRO A 147 -18.11 -12.54 32.17
CA PRO A 147 -19.25 -12.85 33.02
C PRO A 147 -18.80 -13.57 34.31
N ALA A 148 -18.94 -12.90 35.46
CA ALA A 148 -19.27 -13.50 36.77
C ALA A 148 -19.04 -12.55 37.96
N ASN A 149 -18.16 -11.55 37.84
CA ASN A 149 -17.73 -10.73 38.99
C ASN A 149 -18.06 -9.23 38.89
N ALA A 150 -19.02 -8.87 38.03
CA ALA A 150 -19.66 -7.55 38.11
C ALA A 150 -20.53 -7.54 39.37
N LYS A 151 -19.93 -7.06 40.46
CA LYS A 151 -20.51 -6.84 41.79
C LYS A 151 -22.03 -6.62 41.73
N ARG A 152 -22.78 -7.51 42.38
CA ARG A 152 -24.15 -7.21 42.82
C ARG A 152 -24.08 -5.87 43.57
N PRO A 153 -24.76 -4.79 43.14
CA PRO A 153 -24.90 -3.62 43.98
C PRO A 153 -25.64 -4.08 45.25
N GLY A 154 -24.91 -4.07 46.36
CA GLY A 154 -25.42 -4.51 47.65
C GLY A 154 -26.70 -3.75 47.99
N LYS A 155 -27.78 -4.50 48.18
CA LYS A 155 -28.95 -4.03 48.93
C LYS A 155 -28.49 -3.54 50.30
N ALA A 156 -28.48 -2.24 50.53
CA ALA A 156 -28.64 -1.57 51.83
C ALA A 156 -28.57 -0.05 51.57
N ARG A 157 -29.43 0.83 52.09
CA ARG A 157 -30.29 0.76 53.27
C ARG A 157 -31.35 1.86 53.10
N THR A 158 -32.63 1.50 53.18
CA THR A 158 -33.71 2.45 53.41
C THR A 158 -33.43 3.21 54.70
N LYS A 159 -33.27 4.53 54.65
CA LYS A 159 -33.25 5.37 55.86
C LYS A 159 -34.71 5.66 56.26
N PRO A 160 -35.09 5.48 57.54
CA PRO A 160 -36.42 5.82 57.98
C PRO A 160 -36.57 7.34 58.08
N VAL A 161 -37.78 7.77 57.75
CA VAL A 161 -38.34 9.11 57.87
C VAL A 161 -38.17 9.65 59.29
N LYS A 162 -37.76 10.91 59.43
CA LYS A 162 -38.05 11.71 60.63
C LYS A 162 -39.12 12.73 60.26
N ARG A 163 -40.19 12.71 61.08
CA ARG A 163 -41.36 13.60 61.07
C ARG A 163 -40.97 15.04 61.39
#